data_AF-A0A847AET9-F1
#
_entry.id   AF-A0A847AET9-F1
#
_cell.length_a   1.000
_cell.length_b   1.000
_cell.length_c   1.000
_cell.angle_alpha   90.00
_cell.angle_beta   90.00
_cell.angle_gamma   90.00
#
_symmetry.space_group_name_H-M   'P 1'
#
loop_
_entity.id
_entity.type
_entity.pdbx_description
1 polymer ?
#
loop_
_entity_poly.entity_id
_entity_poly.type
_entity_poly.pdbx_seq_one_letter_code
_entity_poly.pdbx_strand_id
1 'polypeptide(L)'
;MLTQPSTESLLPLAENRYVLAMLAARRARQLTSGACPTLETETPNPVTLASEEIGAGTVAYRYGKWDVVIPEHPLIIAAREAALREARAKEEEERLEEQSRMMRQVDRMPGEDVFEQVGISAEDASRIAEQLISHVAQLEEEERKAEEEPAETFEDTETEE
;
A
#
# COMPACT_ATOMS: atom_id res chain seq x y z
N MET A 1 -11.48 39.90 -15.68
CA MET A 1 -11.17 38.56 -16.23
C MET A 1 -10.56 38.79 -17.61
N LEU A 2 -9.23 38.73 -17.71
CA LEU A 2 -8.51 38.67 -18.98
C LEU A 2 -8.08 37.21 -19.15
N THR A 3 -8.76 36.46 -20.01
CA THR A 3 -8.28 35.15 -20.44
C THR A 3 -7.26 35.39 -21.55
N GLN A 4 -6.11 34.75 -21.45
CA GLN A 4 -5.10 34.69 -22.51
C GLN A 4 -5.14 33.28 -23.08
N PRO A 5 -5.27 33.08 -24.40
CA PRO A 5 -5.47 34.07 -25.46
C PRO A 5 -6.87 34.73 -25.45
N SER A 6 -7.05 35.81 -26.22
CA SER A 6 -8.30 36.58 -26.25
C SER A 6 -9.47 35.77 -26.82
N THR A 7 -10.69 36.05 -26.35
CA THR A 7 -11.89 35.31 -26.82
C THR A 7 -12.11 35.42 -28.33
N GLU A 8 -11.81 36.56 -28.92
CA GLU A 8 -11.95 36.79 -30.38
C GLU A 8 -11.00 35.88 -31.19
N SER A 9 -9.79 35.64 -30.68
CA SER A 9 -8.83 34.73 -31.33
C SER A 9 -9.26 33.25 -31.30
N LEU A 10 -10.07 32.89 -30.30
CA LEU A 10 -10.56 31.52 -30.10
C LEU A 10 -11.88 31.25 -30.85
N LEU A 11 -12.59 32.29 -31.29
CA LEU A 11 -13.89 32.13 -31.97
C LEU A 11 -13.85 31.23 -33.20
N PRO A 12 -12.81 31.25 -34.07
CA PRO A 12 -12.75 30.35 -35.23
C PRO A 12 -12.69 28.86 -34.86
N LEU A 13 -12.35 28.52 -33.62
CA LEU A 13 -12.22 27.13 -33.13
C LEU A 13 -13.55 26.57 -32.60
N ALA A 14 -14.58 27.41 -32.47
CA ALA A 14 -15.90 27.04 -32.01
C ALA A 14 -16.98 27.48 -33.01
N GLU A 15 -18.16 26.87 -32.93
CA GLU A 15 -19.26 27.27 -33.82
C GLU A 15 -19.81 28.66 -33.47
N ASN A 16 -19.86 29.00 -32.18
CA ASN A 16 -20.32 30.30 -31.69
C ASN A 16 -19.73 30.63 -30.31
N ARG A 17 -19.96 31.88 -29.87
CA ARG A 17 -19.49 32.40 -28.56
C ARG A 17 -19.94 31.57 -27.37
N TYR A 18 -21.15 31.01 -27.41
CA TYR A 18 -21.71 30.21 -26.31
C TYR A 18 -21.06 28.83 -26.24
N VAL A 19 -20.83 28.18 -27.38
CA VAL A 19 -20.12 26.90 -27.47
C VAL A 19 -18.70 27.05 -26.94
N LEU A 20 -18.00 28.13 -27.33
CA LEU A 20 -16.67 28.44 -26.81
C LEU A 20 -16.68 28.59 -25.28
N ALA A 21 -17.61 29.39 -24.74
CA ALA A 21 -17.73 29.59 -23.29
C ALA A 21 -18.03 28.28 -22.55
N MET A 22 -18.93 27.45 -23.09
CA MET A 22 -19.23 26.13 -22.52
C MET A 22 -18.03 25.18 -22.58
N LEU A 23 -17.29 25.17 -23.68
CA LEU A 23 -16.10 24.34 -23.87
C LEU A 23 -15.01 24.72 -22.85
N ALA A 24 -14.69 26.01 -22.76
CA ALA A 24 -13.73 26.53 -21.79
C ALA A 24 -14.15 26.24 -20.34
N ALA A 25 -15.43 26.45 -20.00
CA ALA A 25 -15.94 26.17 -18.66
C ALA A 25 -15.90 24.68 -18.31
N ARG A 26 -16.28 23.80 -19.24
CA ARG A 26 -16.22 22.35 -19.03
C ARG A 26 -14.78 21.89 -18.84
N ARG A 27 -13.86 22.34 -19.71
CA ARG A 27 -12.45 21.96 -19.60
C ARG A 27 -11.81 22.48 -18.31
N ALA A 28 -12.09 23.72 -17.91
CA ALA A 28 -11.60 24.28 -16.64
C ALA A 28 -12.08 23.47 -15.42
N ARG A 29 -13.32 22.97 -15.43
CA ARG A 29 -13.82 22.06 -14.38
C ARG A 29 -13.06 20.73 -14.37
N GLN A 30 -12.75 20.15 -15.53
CA GLN A 30 -11.94 18.93 -15.62
C GLN A 30 -10.56 19.14 -14.99
N LEU A 31 -9.89 20.25 -15.34
CA LEU A 31 -8.59 20.61 -14.77
C LEU A 31 -8.68 20.79 -13.24
N THR A 32 -9.74 21.44 -12.76
CA THR A 32 -9.98 21.62 -11.32
C THR A 32 -10.24 20.29 -10.61
N SER A 33 -10.87 19.31 -11.27
CA SER A 33 -11.06 17.96 -10.73
C SER A 33 -9.81 17.07 -10.77
N GLY A 34 -8.68 17.58 -11.29
CA GLY A 34 -7.43 16.82 -11.35
C GLY A 34 -7.19 16.10 -12.68
N ALA A 35 -7.87 16.50 -13.75
CA ALA A 35 -7.55 16.00 -15.08
C ALA A 35 -6.12 16.39 -15.47
N CYS A 36 -5.47 15.53 -16.27
CA CYS A 36 -4.17 15.84 -16.84
C CYS A 36 -4.31 17.00 -17.85
N PRO A 37 -3.52 18.08 -17.71
CA PRO A 37 -3.40 19.10 -18.73
C PRO A 37 -2.66 18.51 -19.94
N THR A 38 -3.00 19.01 -21.11
CA THR A 38 -2.41 18.59 -22.40
C THR A 38 -1.26 19.50 -22.80
N LEU A 39 -1.22 20.71 -22.23
CA LEU A 39 -0.14 21.66 -22.39
C LEU A 39 0.53 21.88 -21.03
N GLU A 40 1.86 21.95 -21.06
CA GLU A 40 2.66 22.37 -19.92
C GLU A 40 2.75 23.89 -19.95
N THR A 41 1.95 24.57 -19.13
CA THR A 41 2.05 26.02 -18.95
C THR A 41 2.15 26.36 -17.47
N GLU A 42 2.88 27.44 -17.17
CA GLU A 42 3.12 27.90 -15.80
C GLU A 42 1.91 28.62 -15.19
N THR A 43 0.79 28.70 -15.91
CA THR A 43 -0.38 29.45 -15.45
C THR A 43 -1.15 28.66 -14.38
N PRO A 44 -1.32 29.22 -13.16
CA PRO A 44 -2.06 28.53 -12.11
C PRO A 44 -3.58 28.58 -12.31
N ASN A 45 -4.07 29.39 -13.26
CA ASN A 45 -5.49 29.59 -13.48
C ASN A 45 -6.05 28.54 -14.45
N PRO A 46 -6.96 27.66 -14.02
CA PRO A 46 -7.49 26.59 -14.87
C PRO A 46 -8.28 27.12 -16.08
N VAL A 47 -8.84 28.32 -16.01
CA VAL A 47 -9.57 28.92 -17.14
C VAL A 47 -8.61 29.44 -18.21
N THR A 48 -7.46 29.98 -17.81
CA THR A 48 -6.41 30.39 -18.74
C THR A 48 -5.82 29.17 -19.43
N LEU A 49 -5.45 28.15 -18.65
CA LEU A 49 -4.94 26.88 -19.19
C LEU A 49 -5.93 26.21 -20.16
N ALA A 50 -7.23 26.17 -19.82
CA ALA A 50 -8.25 25.67 -20.73
C ALA A 50 -8.33 26.47 -22.04
N SER A 51 -8.15 27.80 -21.95
CA SER A 51 -8.17 28.69 -23.13
C SER A 51 -6.94 28.48 -24.01
N GLU A 52 -5.77 28.23 -23.41
CA GLU A 52 -4.53 27.87 -24.10
C GLU A 52 -4.65 26.52 -24.80
N GLU A 53 -5.21 25.50 -24.14
CA GLU A 53 -5.45 24.17 -24.74
C GLU A 53 -6.43 24.22 -25.91
N ILE A 54 -7.51 25.01 -25.79
CA ILE A 54 -8.43 25.24 -26.90
C ILE A 54 -7.70 25.94 -28.03
N GLY A 55 -6.92 26.99 -27.74
CA GLY A 55 -6.15 27.75 -28.73
C GLY A 55 -5.11 26.91 -29.48
N ALA A 56 -4.49 25.93 -28.81
CA ALA A 56 -3.58 24.97 -29.43
C ALA A 56 -4.30 23.86 -30.21
N GLY A 57 -5.63 23.76 -30.11
CA GLY A 57 -6.43 22.73 -30.78
C GLY A 57 -6.31 21.34 -30.17
N THR A 58 -5.69 21.20 -28.99
CA THR A 58 -5.59 19.92 -28.28
C THR A 58 -6.93 19.50 -27.65
N VAL A 59 -7.79 20.48 -27.36
CA VAL A 59 -9.14 20.27 -26.83
C VAL A 59 -10.17 20.78 -27.84
N ALA A 60 -11.10 19.91 -28.23
CA ALA A 60 -12.19 20.24 -29.15
C ALA A 60 -13.53 19.69 -28.64
N TYR A 61 -14.62 20.32 -29.06
CA TYR A 61 -15.96 19.82 -28.78
C TYR A 61 -16.40 18.80 -29.84
N ARG A 62 -17.32 17.92 -29.44
CA ARG A 62 -17.99 16.94 -30.31
C ARG A 62 -19.47 16.88 -29.95
N TYR A 63 -20.32 16.74 -30.96
CA TYR A 63 -21.75 16.55 -30.79
C TYR A 63 -22.09 15.07 -30.53
N GLY A 64 -23.16 14.83 -29.79
CA GLY A 64 -23.63 13.49 -29.44
C GLY A 64 -23.24 13.04 -28.04
N LYS A 65 -23.65 11.82 -27.68
CA LYS A 65 -23.29 11.20 -26.40
C LYS A 65 -22.04 10.35 -26.61
N TRP A 66 -20.95 10.78 -25.99
CA TRP A 66 -19.67 10.09 -26.01
C TRP A 66 -19.31 9.69 -24.58
N ASP A 67 -18.88 8.45 -24.41
CA ASP A 67 -18.31 7.99 -23.15
C ASP A 67 -16.84 8.45 -23.10
N VAL A 68 -16.64 9.69 -22.64
CA VAL A 68 -15.31 10.32 -22.58
C VAL A 68 -14.64 9.94 -21.27
N VAL A 69 -13.51 9.23 -21.35
CA VAL A 69 -12.63 8.98 -20.21
C VAL A 69 -11.63 10.12 -20.11
N ILE A 70 -11.59 10.80 -18.97
CA ILE A 70 -10.67 11.91 -18.70
C ILE A 70 -9.49 11.35 -17.89
N PRO A 71 -8.25 11.39 -18.41
CA PRO A 71 -7.10 10.91 -17.65
C PRO A 71 -6.81 11.84 -16.46
N GLU A 72 -6.58 11.26 -15.30
CA GLU A 72 -6.15 11.98 -14.10
C GLU A 72 -4.65 12.32 -14.17
N HIS A 73 -4.25 13.39 -13.48
CA HIS A 73 -2.84 13.78 -13.40
C HIS A 73 -2.03 12.73 -12.62
N PRO A 74 -0.82 12.33 -13.09
CA PRO A 74 0.00 11.31 -12.42
C PRO A 74 0.28 11.59 -10.94
N LEU A 75 0.53 12.86 -10.60
CA LEU A 75 0.75 13.27 -9.20
C LEU A 75 -0.48 13.03 -8.30
N ILE A 76 -1.69 13.15 -8.85
CA ILE A 76 -2.93 12.94 -8.08
C ILE A 76 -3.14 11.44 -7.84
N ILE A 77 -2.86 10.61 -8.84
CA ILE A 77 -2.88 9.15 -8.72
C ILE A 77 -1.88 8.73 -7.63
N ALA A 78 -0.63 9.23 -7.70
CA ALA A 78 0.41 8.91 -6.72
C ALA A 78 0.04 9.36 -5.30
N ALA A 79 -0.52 10.57 -5.15
CA ALA A 79 -0.97 11.09 -3.85
C ALA A 79 -2.09 10.23 -3.26
N ARG A 80 -3.07 9.83 -4.07
CA ARG A 80 -4.17 8.95 -3.65
C ARG A 80 -3.67 7.58 -3.22
N GLU A 81 -2.74 7.00 -3.96
CA GLU A 81 -2.11 5.73 -3.58
C GLU A 81 -1.30 5.83 -2.29
N ALA A 82 -0.53 6.92 -2.11
CA ALA A 82 0.24 7.13 -0.89
C ALA A 82 -0.67 7.26 0.34
N ALA A 83 -1.73 8.05 0.25
CA ALA A 83 -2.71 8.19 1.32
C ALA A 83 -3.39 6.84 1.67
N LEU A 84 -3.65 6.00 0.66
CA LEU A 84 -4.20 4.66 0.88
C LEU A 84 -3.20 3.73 1.57
N ARG A 85 -1.90 3.79 1.21
CA ARG A 85 -0.85 3.02 1.88
C ARG A 85 -0.68 3.45 3.34
N GLU A 86 -0.70 4.75 3.59
CA GLU A 86 -0.59 5.29 4.95
C GLU A 86 -1.79 4.89 5.82
N ALA A 87 -3.01 4.96 5.29
CA ALA A 87 -4.20 4.51 6.00
C ALA A 87 -4.12 3.02 6.37
N ARG A 88 -3.66 2.17 5.46
CA ARG A 88 -3.47 0.73 5.73
C ARG A 88 -2.39 0.46 6.78
N ALA A 89 -1.25 1.16 6.69
CA ALA A 89 -0.18 1.04 7.68
C ALA A 89 -0.69 1.45 9.06
N LYS A 90 -1.46 2.54 9.13
CA LYS A 90 -2.08 2.99 10.38
C LYS A 90 -3.10 2.00 10.92
N GLU A 91 -3.96 1.43 10.08
CA GLU A 91 -4.89 0.37 10.48
C GLU A 91 -4.15 -0.86 11.01
N GLU A 92 -3.05 -1.27 10.38
CA GLU A 92 -2.22 -2.39 10.83
C GLU A 92 -1.54 -2.08 12.17
N GLU A 93 -1.00 -0.86 12.34
CA GLU A 93 -0.44 -0.39 13.61
C GLU A 93 -1.50 -0.36 14.71
N GLU A 94 -2.69 0.17 14.44
CA GLU A 94 -3.82 0.18 15.38
C GLU A 94 -4.23 -1.25 15.77
N ARG A 95 -4.27 -2.19 14.81
CA ARG A 95 -4.56 -3.61 15.10
C ARG A 95 -3.48 -4.27 15.95
N LEU A 96 -2.21 -4.00 15.68
CA LEU A 96 -1.09 -4.50 16.48
C LEU A 96 -1.10 -3.88 17.88
N GLU A 97 -1.41 -2.58 17.99
CA GLU A 97 -1.61 -1.93 19.27
C GLU A 97 -2.76 -2.55 20.04
N GLU A 98 -3.91 -2.76 19.42
CA GLU A 98 -5.06 -3.45 20.04
C GLU A 98 -4.69 -4.86 20.48
N GLN A 99 -3.99 -5.63 19.65
CA GLN A 99 -3.50 -6.95 20.01
C GLN A 99 -2.54 -6.89 21.22
N SER A 100 -1.61 -5.92 21.22
CA SER A 100 -0.67 -5.72 22.33
C SER A 100 -1.38 -5.26 23.61
N ARG A 101 -2.41 -4.42 23.50
CA ARG A 101 -3.24 -3.96 24.62
C ARG A 101 -4.04 -5.13 25.20
N MET A 102 -4.62 -5.97 24.35
CA MET A 102 -5.33 -7.20 24.77
C MET A 102 -4.37 -8.16 25.47
N MET A 103 -3.17 -8.39 24.93
CA MET A 103 -2.18 -9.25 25.57
C MET A 103 -1.75 -8.73 26.95
N ARG A 104 -1.46 -7.42 27.07
CA ARG A 104 -1.19 -6.78 28.37
C ARG A 104 -2.35 -6.88 29.36
N GLN A 105 -3.59 -6.96 28.88
CA GLN A 105 -4.77 -7.13 29.72
C GLN A 105 -4.93 -8.59 30.18
N VAL A 106 -4.61 -9.56 29.32
CA VAL A 106 -4.56 -10.99 29.69
C VAL A 106 -3.53 -11.23 30.78
N ASP A 107 -2.36 -10.60 30.72
CA ASP A 107 -1.34 -10.69 31.80
C ASP A 107 -1.79 -10.06 33.13
N ARG A 108 -2.76 -9.13 33.11
CA ARG A 108 -3.28 -8.45 34.32
C ARG A 108 -4.53 -9.09 34.91
N MET A 109 -5.26 -9.88 34.13
CA MET A 109 -6.17 -10.83 34.73
C MET A 109 -5.26 -11.88 35.37
N PRO A 110 -5.26 -12.06 36.70
CA PRO A 110 -4.80 -13.32 37.22
C PRO A 110 -5.79 -14.32 36.64
N GLY A 111 -5.45 -14.92 35.48
CA GLY A 111 -5.98 -16.23 35.19
C GLY A 111 -5.72 -17.01 36.46
N GLU A 112 -6.77 -17.62 37.03
CA GLU A 112 -6.58 -18.63 38.05
C GLU A 112 -5.41 -19.48 37.56
N ASP A 113 -4.27 -19.41 38.26
CA ASP A 113 -3.03 -19.96 37.77
C ASP A 113 -3.34 -21.40 37.37
N VAL A 114 -3.23 -21.73 36.08
CA VAL A 114 -3.65 -23.05 35.58
C VAL A 114 -2.93 -24.16 36.37
N PHE A 115 -1.75 -23.84 36.90
CA PHE A 115 -0.97 -24.64 37.82
C PHE A 115 -1.58 -24.79 39.22
N GLU A 116 -2.18 -23.74 39.80
CA GLU A 116 -2.93 -23.82 41.07
C GLU A 116 -4.18 -24.70 40.95
N GLN A 117 -4.91 -24.64 39.82
CA GLN A 117 -6.06 -25.54 39.58
C GLN A 117 -5.67 -27.02 39.52
N VAL A 118 -4.45 -27.34 39.09
CA VAL A 118 -3.93 -28.72 38.98
C VAL A 118 -3.08 -29.11 40.20
N GLY A 119 -2.91 -28.20 41.18
CA GLY A 119 -2.17 -28.45 42.41
C GLY A 119 -0.64 -28.48 42.24
N ILE A 120 -0.12 -27.89 41.17
CA ILE A 120 1.32 -27.77 40.89
C ILE A 120 1.84 -26.48 41.53
N SER A 121 2.79 -26.59 42.46
CA SER A 121 3.44 -25.43 43.08
C SER A 121 4.31 -24.67 42.07
N ALA A 122 4.53 -23.37 42.31
CA ALA A 122 5.46 -22.56 41.53
C ALA A 122 6.90 -23.16 41.49
N GLU A 123 7.31 -23.83 42.57
CA GLU A 123 8.60 -24.53 42.65
C GLU A 123 8.64 -25.83 41.83
N ASP A 124 7.49 -26.50 41.68
CA ASP A 124 7.39 -27.72 40.86
C ASP A 124 7.36 -27.34 39.38
N ALA A 125 6.65 -26.27 39.02
CA ALA A 125 6.61 -25.75 37.66
C ALA A 125 8.00 -25.31 37.17
N SER A 126 8.81 -24.66 38.01
CA SER A 126 10.18 -24.25 37.64
C SER A 126 11.09 -25.45 37.41
N ARG A 127 11.01 -26.48 38.26
CA ARG A 127 11.77 -27.73 38.06
C ARG A 127 11.36 -28.45 36.79
N ILE A 128 10.07 -28.51 36.48
CA ILE A 128 9.56 -29.11 35.24
C ILE A 128 10.08 -28.33 34.02
N ALA A 129 10.10 -27.00 34.09
CA ALA A 129 10.65 -26.16 33.02
C ALA A 129 12.16 -26.39 32.80
N GLU A 130 12.96 -26.45 33.88
CA GLU A 130 14.39 -26.73 33.79
C GLU A 130 14.67 -28.15 33.23
N GLN A 131 13.88 -29.14 33.66
CA GLN A 131 13.98 -30.51 33.14
C GLN A 131 13.61 -30.58 31.65
N LEU A 132 12.56 -29.88 31.22
CA LEU A 132 12.17 -29.81 29.81
C LEU A 132 13.22 -29.11 28.95
N ILE A 133 13.76 -27.97 29.40
CA ILE A 133 14.80 -27.24 28.66
C ILE A 133 16.05 -28.10 28.50
N SER A 134 16.50 -28.76 29.57
CA SER A 134 17.67 -29.65 29.49
C SER A 134 17.42 -30.86 28.58
N HIS A 135 16.21 -31.43 28.59
CA HIS A 135 15.86 -32.55 27.73
C HIS A 135 15.75 -32.16 26.26
N VAL A 136 15.15 -31.01 25.93
CA VAL A 136 15.09 -30.49 24.56
C VAL A 136 16.49 -30.17 24.04
N ALA A 137 17.36 -29.58 24.87
CA ALA A 137 18.74 -29.33 24.48
C ALA A 137 19.52 -30.62 24.20
N GLN A 138 19.29 -31.68 25.00
CA GLN A 138 19.88 -33.00 24.76
C GLN A 138 19.39 -33.60 23.44
N LEU A 139 18.09 -33.50 23.15
CA LEU A 139 17.53 -33.97 21.88
C LEU A 139 18.07 -33.19 20.68
N GLU A 140 18.16 -31.85 20.77
CA GLU A 140 18.78 -31.03 19.72
C GLU A 140 20.27 -31.37 19.51
N GLU A 141 21.00 -31.72 20.56
CA GLU A 141 22.39 -32.19 20.46
C GLU A 141 22.50 -33.60 19.89
N GLU A 142 21.56 -34.50 20.21
CA GLU A 142 21.47 -35.85 19.67
C GLU A 142 21.08 -35.84 18.19
N GLU A 143 20.11 -35.01 17.79
CA GLU A 143 19.76 -34.77 16.38
C GLU A 143 20.96 -34.21 15.61
N ARG A 144 21.70 -33.26 16.20
CA ARG A 144 22.89 -32.68 15.57
C ARG A 144 24.04 -33.68 15.45
N LYS A 145 24.22 -34.59 16.43
CA LYS A 145 25.20 -35.70 16.36
C LYS A 145 24.79 -36.78 15.36
N ALA A 146 23.51 -37.07 15.23
CA ALA A 146 22.98 -38.00 14.22
C ALA A 146 23.10 -37.43 12.79
N GLU A 147 23.05 -36.10 12.64
CA GLU A 147 23.35 -35.42 11.37
C GLU A 147 24.87 -35.34 11.06
N GLU A 148 25.74 -35.36 12.07
CA GLU A 148 27.21 -35.34 11.95
C GLU A 148 27.87 -36.69 11.65
N GLU A 149 27.14 -37.81 11.59
CA GLU A 149 27.65 -39.08 11.05
C GLU A 149 27.30 -39.25 9.55
N PRO A 150 28.08 -38.69 8.59
CA PRO A 150 28.07 -39.17 7.22
C PRO A 150 29.04 -40.36 7.07
N ALA A 151 28.48 -41.50 6.63
CA ALA A 151 29.08 -42.56 5.83
C ALA A 151 30.61 -42.76 5.89
N GLU A 152 31.09 -43.84 6.55
CA GLU A 152 32.25 -44.66 6.17
C GLU A 152 32.41 -45.76 7.25
N THR A 153 32.04 -47.03 7.01
CA THR A 153 32.85 -47.97 6.23
C THR A 153 32.04 -49.24 5.98
N PHE A 154 31.48 -49.36 4.77
CA PHE A 154 31.19 -50.65 4.13
C PHE A 154 32.06 -50.69 2.88
N GLU A 155 33.23 -51.33 2.96
CA GLU A 155 33.86 -51.97 1.79
C GLU A 155 34.51 -53.28 2.25
N ASP A 156 33.85 -54.37 1.85
CA ASP A 156 34.44 -55.70 1.73
C ASP A 156 35.66 -55.66 0.79
N THR A 157 36.68 -56.50 1.03
CA THR A 157 37.13 -57.52 0.07
C THR A 157 38.32 -58.34 0.59
N GLU A 158 38.08 -59.66 0.55
CA GLU A 158 38.98 -60.80 0.37
C GLU A 158 40.42 -60.50 -0.11
N THR A 159 41.46 -61.08 0.53
CA THR A 159 42.63 -61.69 -0.14
C THR A 159 43.41 -62.64 0.80
N GLU A 160 43.46 -63.93 0.41
CA GLU A 160 44.49 -64.99 0.57
C GLU A 160 45.16 -65.32 1.92
N GLU A 161 44.90 -66.54 2.46
CA GLU A 161 45.77 -67.75 2.33
C GLU A 161 45.04 -69.03 2.80
#